data_AF-A0A2N7N9F6-F1
#
_entry.id   AF-A0A2N7N9F6-F1
#
_cell.length_a   1.000
_cell.length_b   1.000
_cell.length_c   1.000
_cell.angle_alpha   90.00
_cell.angle_beta   90.00
_cell.angle_gamma   90.00
#
_symmetry.space_group_name_H-M   'P 1'
#
loop_
_entity.id
_entity.type
_entity.pdbx_description
1 polymer ?
#
loop_
_entity_poly.entity_id
_entity_poly.type
_entity_poly.pdbx_seq_one_letter_code
_entity_poly.pdbx_strand_id
1 'polypeptide(L)'
;MENIDVILPSIILGMSFILKMSIDRNVDLPASIYAVLELPVDVFVLATSFIAAYTISSPEHFENGITQFGFYIFLVCVAVLIWRKSCKCFESSSYWWVAGLATVNYGICIYALKNAIELV
;
A
#
# COMPACT_ATOMS: atom_id res chain seq x y z
N MET A 1 12.27 -0.52 -20.71
CA MET A 1 12.10 0.58 -19.74
C MET A 1 10.83 0.35 -18.93
N GLU A 2 9.68 0.04 -19.54
CA GLU A 2 8.41 -0.33 -18.83
C GLU A 2 8.54 -1.28 -17.63
N ASN A 3 9.35 -2.34 -17.71
CA ASN A 3 9.46 -3.28 -16.60
C ASN A 3 10.22 -2.70 -15.39
N ILE A 4 11.09 -1.71 -15.58
CA ILE A 4 11.92 -1.13 -14.51
C ILE A 4 11.04 -0.35 -13.53
N ASP A 5 10.04 0.37 -14.05
CA ASP A 5 9.12 1.21 -13.28
C ASP A 5 8.18 0.38 -12.38
N VAL A 6 8.04 -0.92 -12.66
CA VAL A 6 7.32 -1.89 -11.81
C VAL A 6 8.28 -2.68 -10.91
N ILE A 7 9.44 -3.09 -11.44
CA ILE A 7 10.40 -3.94 -10.74
C ILE A 7 11.04 -3.20 -9.56
N LEU A 8 11.47 -1.94 -9.73
CA LEU A 8 12.07 -1.16 -8.63
C LEU A 8 11.12 -0.99 -7.43
N PRO A 9 9.89 -0.47 -7.60
CA PRO A 9 8.96 -0.36 -6.48
C PRO A 9 8.64 -1.71 -5.85
N SER A 10 8.52 -2.77 -6.64
CA SER A 10 8.30 -4.12 -6.12
C SER A 10 9.47 -4.60 -5.25
N ILE A 11 10.71 -4.36 -5.65
CA ILE A 11 11.91 -4.68 -4.87
C ILE A 11 11.97 -3.83 -3.59
N ILE A 12 11.65 -2.54 -3.66
CA ILE A 12 11.63 -1.64 -2.49
C ILE A 12 10.57 -2.11 -1.47
N LEU A 13 9.36 -2.46 -1.94
CA LEU A 13 8.30 -3.01 -1.08
C LEU A 13 8.73 -4.33 -0.45
N GLY A 14 9.30 -5.24 -1.25
CA GLY A 14 9.80 -6.52 -0.76
C GLY A 14 10.88 -6.34 0.31
N MET A 15 11.85 -5.45 0.07
CA MET A 15 12.91 -5.15 1.04
C MET A 15 12.37 -4.48 2.30
N SER A 16 11.46 -3.51 2.19
CA SER A 16 10.82 -2.86 3.33
C SER A 16 10.06 -3.86 4.20
N PHE A 17 9.32 -4.77 3.57
CA PHE A 17 8.61 -5.85 4.26
C PHE A 17 9.56 -6.83 4.95
N ILE A 18 10.62 -7.27 4.26
CA ILE A 18 11.64 -8.18 4.84
C ILE A 18 12.34 -7.51 6.02
N LEU A 19 12.70 -6.23 5.92
CA LEU A 19 13.29 -5.44 7.01
C LEU A 19 12.35 -5.38 8.22
N LYS A 20 11.06 -5.09 8.02
CA LYS A 20 10.05 -5.10 9.09
C LYS A 20 9.89 -6.47 9.75
N MET A 21 9.99 -7.55 8.97
CA MET A 21 9.93 -8.93 9.49
C MET A 21 11.23 -9.36 10.21
N SER A 22 12.38 -8.80 9.83
CA SER A 22 13.70 -9.19 10.33
C SER A 22 14.16 -8.37 11.54
N ILE A 23 13.66 -7.14 11.70
CA ILE A 23 13.97 -6.27 12.84
C ILE A 23 12.96 -6.57 13.96
N ASP A 24 13.47 -7.29 14.96
CA ASP A 24 13.02 -7.23 16.36
C ASP A 24 11.66 -7.88 16.72
N ARG A 25 11.35 -9.05 16.14
CA ARG A 25 10.26 -9.89 16.65
C ARG A 25 10.75 -11.32 16.86
N ASN A 26 10.56 -11.86 18.07
CA ASN A 26 10.26 -13.29 18.21
C ASN A 26 9.17 -13.57 17.17
N VAL A 27 9.48 -14.37 16.14
CA VAL A 27 8.62 -14.53 14.96
C VAL A 27 7.41 -15.38 15.35
N ASP A 28 6.50 -14.75 16.08
CA ASP A 28 5.22 -15.31 16.45
C ASP A 28 4.28 -15.21 15.26
N LEU A 29 3.53 -16.28 15.00
CA LEU A 29 2.59 -16.41 13.88
C LEU A 29 1.60 -15.23 13.78
N PRO A 30 1.03 -14.70 14.89
CA PRO A 30 0.21 -13.49 14.88
C PRO A 30 0.93 -12.24 14.36
N ALA A 31 2.20 -12.05 14.73
CA ALA A 31 2.98 -10.88 14.32
C ALA A 31 3.21 -10.86 12.80
N SER A 32 3.39 -12.03 12.20
CA SER A 32 3.53 -12.19 10.74
C SER A 32 2.23 -11.81 10.02
N ILE A 33 1.07 -12.22 10.56
CA ILE A 33 -0.24 -11.90 9.98
C ILE A 33 -0.48 -10.39 10.03
N TYR A 34 -0.15 -9.72 11.13
CA TYR A 34 -0.28 -8.26 11.22
C TYR A 34 0.57 -7.54 10.17
N ALA A 35 1.80 -8.00 9.93
CA ALA A 35 2.67 -7.44 8.89
C ALA A 35 2.06 -7.62 7.49
N VAL A 36 1.49 -8.79 7.19
CA VAL A 36 0.82 -9.05 5.90
C VAL A 36 -0.42 -8.17 5.73
N LEU A 37 -1.18 -7.93 6.80
CA LEU A 37 -2.34 -7.04 6.76
C LEU A 37 -1.95 -5.56 6.61
N GLU A 38 -0.73 -5.18 7.03
CA GLU A 38 -0.19 -3.82 6.94
C GLU A 38 0.35 -3.51 5.53
N LEU A 39 0.87 -4.50 4.81
CA LEU A 39 1.51 -4.34 3.50
C LEU A 39 0.71 -3.47 2.49
N PRO A 40 -0.64 -3.57 2.36
CA PRO A 40 -1.39 -2.69 1.47
C PRO A 40 -1.22 -1.20 1.77
N VAL A 41 -1.07 -0.83 3.05
CA VAL A 41 -0.83 0.56 3.46
C VAL A 41 0.53 1.04 2.96
N ASP A 42 1.57 0.22 3.09
CA ASP A 42 2.90 0.53 2.56
C ASP A 42 2.86 0.72 1.03
N VAL A 43 2.11 -0.12 0.32
CA VAL A 43 1.89 0.00 -1.14
C VAL A 43 1.21 1.32 -1.51
N PHE A 44 0.19 1.74 -0.75
CA PHE A 44 -0.46 3.03 -0.98
C PHE A 44 0.47 4.22 -0.74
N VAL A 45 1.32 4.16 0.29
CA VAL A 45 2.33 5.21 0.55
C VAL A 45 3.32 5.30 -0.60
N LEU A 46 3.74 4.16 -1.15
CA LEU A 46 4.61 4.14 -2.32
C LEU A 46 3.92 4.71 -3.57
N ALA A 47 2.69 4.27 -3.85
CA ALA A 47 1.91 4.79 -4.98
C ALA A 47 1.68 6.31 -4.87
N THR A 48 1.41 6.80 -3.65
CA THR A 48 1.26 8.24 -3.38
C THR A 48 2.56 9.00 -3.63
N SER A 49 3.71 8.38 -3.31
CA SER A 49 5.04 8.96 -3.55
C SER A 49 5.34 9.09 -5.05
N PHE A 50 4.88 8.15 -5.88
CA PHE A 50 4.96 8.24 -7.33
C PHE A 50 4.12 9.37 -7.90
N ILE A 51 2.87 9.52 -7.45
CA ILE A 51 2.01 10.65 -7.86
C ILE A 51 2.62 11.99 -7.43
N ALA A 52 3.25 12.07 -6.25
CA ALA A 52 3.97 13.27 -5.83
C ALA A 52 5.16 13.58 -6.75
N ALA A 53 5.96 12.56 -7.11
CA ALA A 53 7.07 12.72 -8.04
C ALA A 53 6.61 13.15 -9.44
N TYR A 54 5.52 12.58 -9.96
CA TYR A 54 4.88 13.01 -11.21
C TYR A 54 4.46 14.49 -11.15
N THR A 55 3.78 14.89 -10.07
CA THR A 55 3.28 16.26 -9.91
C THR A 55 4.41 17.29 -9.89
N ILE A 56 5.56 16.94 -9.30
CA ILE A 56 6.75 17.81 -9.25
C ILE A 56 7.48 17.85 -10.60
N SER A 57 7.56 16.72 -11.31
CA SER A 57 8.31 16.59 -12.57
C SER A 57 7.56 17.10 -13.79
N SER A 58 6.22 17.18 -13.74
CA SER A 58 5.37 17.61 -14.86
C SER A 58 4.56 18.88 -14.54
N PRO A 59 5.19 20.07 -14.54
CA PRO A 59 4.53 21.33 -14.17
C PRO A 59 3.38 21.72 -15.11
N GLU A 60 3.37 21.23 -16.36
CA GLU A 60 2.29 21.44 -17.32
C GLU A 60 0.96 20.76 -16.90
N HIS A 61 1.01 19.77 -16.01
CA HIS A 61 -0.14 19.01 -15.52
C HIS A 61 -0.32 19.11 -14.00
N PHE A 62 0.22 20.17 -13.39
CA PHE A 62 0.24 20.33 -11.93
C PHE A 62 -1.16 20.25 -11.27
N GLU A 63 -2.19 20.85 -11.87
CA GLU A 63 -3.56 20.80 -11.33
C GLU A 63 -4.12 19.36 -11.28
N ASN A 64 -3.85 18.57 -12.33
CA ASN A 64 -4.24 17.16 -12.39
C ASN A 64 -3.44 16.34 -11.37
N GLY A 65 -2.13 16.58 -11.27
CA GLY A 65 -1.26 15.92 -10.29
C GLY A 65 -1.70 16.16 -8.84
N ILE A 66 -2.00 17.41 -8.47
CA ILE A 66 -2.52 17.73 -7.12
C ILE A 66 -3.85 17.05 -6.83
N THR A 67 -4.78 17.03 -7.81
CA THR A 67 -6.09 16.40 -7.62
C THR A 67 -5.95 14.91 -7.37
N GLN A 68 -5.10 14.23 -8.16
CA GLN A 68 -4.80 12.82 -7.97
C GLN A 68 -4.07 12.58 -6.65
N PHE A 69 -3.10 13.41 -6.29
CA PHE A 69 -2.40 13.30 -5.00
C PHE A 69 -3.37 13.37 -3.82
N GLY A 70 -4.31 14.33 -3.84
CA GLY A 70 -5.37 14.43 -2.83
C GLY A 70 -6.26 13.19 -2.76
N PHE A 71 -6.61 12.62 -3.91
CA PHE A 71 -7.38 11.37 -3.98
C PHE A 71 -6.61 10.17 -3.40
N TYR A 72 -5.31 10.05 -3.69
CA TYR A 72 -4.47 8.97 -3.15
C TYR A 72 -4.28 9.10 -1.63
N ILE A 73 -4.14 10.32 -1.09
CA ILE A 73 -4.14 10.55 0.36
C ILE A 73 -5.46 10.06 0.99
N PHE A 74 -6.59 10.36 0.36
CA PHE A 74 -7.89 9.86 0.84
C PHE A 74 -7.95 8.32 0.83
N LEU A 75 -7.45 7.68 -0.25
CA LEU A 75 -7.37 6.22 -0.32
C LEU A 75 -6.44 5.62 0.75
N VAL A 76 -5.31 6.24 1.05
CA VAL A 76 -4.42 5.83 2.16
C VAL A 76 -5.19 5.81 3.48
N CYS A 77 -5.96 6.86 3.78
CA CYS A 77 -6.79 6.92 4.98
C CYS A 77 -7.81 5.77 5.03
N VAL A 78 -8.48 5.49 3.92
CA VAL A 78 -9.43 4.37 3.81
C VAL A 78 -8.72 3.02 4.03
N ALA A 79 -7.54 2.83 3.43
CA ALA A 79 -6.75 1.61 3.55
C ALA A 79 -6.29 1.37 4.99
N VAL A 80 -5.89 2.42 5.70
CA VAL A 80 -5.53 2.36 7.13
C VAL A 80 -6.74 1.96 7.99
N LEU A 81 -7.94 2.50 7.70
CA LEU A 81 -9.16 2.11 8.41
C LEU A 81 -9.53 0.64 8.17
N ILE A 82 -9.42 0.15 6.93
CA ILE A 82 -9.66 -1.25 6.57
C ILE A 82 -8.64 -2.16 7.27
N TRP A 83 -7.36 -1.78 7.26
CA TRP A 83 -6.31 -2.50 7.97
C TRP A 83 -6.59 -2.59 9.47
N ARG A 84 -6.84 -1.45 10.13
CA ARG A 84 -7.17 -1.41 11.57
C ARG A 84 -8.39 -2.25 11.90
N LYS A 85 -9.41 -2.27 11.04
CA LYS A 85 -10.60 -3.11 11.20
C LYS A 85 -10.27 -4.60 11.01
N SER A 86 -9.41 -4.94 10.05
CA SER A 86 -8.95 -6.31 9.81
C SER A 86 -8.19 -6.86 11.02
N CYS A 87 -7.33 -6.06 11.66
CA CYS A 87 -6.65 -6.43 12.89
C CYS A 87 -7.64 -6.72 14.03
N LYS A 88 -8.64 -5.86 14.25
CA LYS A 88 -9.67 -6.09 15.26
C LYS A 88 -10.51 -7.36 14.99
N CYS A 89 -10.83 -7.63 13.72
CA CYS A 89 -11.55 -8.85 13.34
C CYS A 89 -10.72 -10.11 13.57
N PHE A 90 -9.39 -10.02 13.43
CA PHE A 90 -8.46 -11.12 13.71
C PHE A 90 -8.43 -11.45 15.21
N GLU A 91 -8.36 -10.42 16.07
CA GLU A 91 -8.46 -10.60 17.53
C GLU A 91 -9.81 -11.21 17.96
N SER A 92 -10.90 -10.86 17.26
CA SER A 92 -12.24 -11.41 17.51
C SER A 92 -12.46 -12.82 16.92
N SER A 93 -11.41 -13.51 16.44
CA SER A 93 -11.48 -14.85 15.82
C SER A 93 -12.38 -14.98 14.57
N SER A 94 -12.68 -13.86 13.90
CA SER A 94 -13.56 -13.84 12.73
C SER A 94 -12.76 -13.88 11.42
N TYR A 95 -12.08 -15.01 11.18
CA TYR A 95 -11.10 -15.17 10.10
C TYR A 95 -11.66 -14.90 8.69
N TRP A 96 -12.93 -15.20 8.44
CA TRP A 96 -13.60 -14.92 7.15
C TRP A 96 -13.69 -13.43 6.85
N TRP A 97 -13.98 -12.60 7.85
CA TRP A 97 -14.03 -11.15 7.68
C TRP A 97 -12.64 -10.54 7.49
N VAL A 98 -11.63 -11.09 8.16
CA VAL A 98 -10.23 -10.69 7.96
C VAL A 98 -9.80 -10.97 6.53
N ALA A 99 -10.05 -12.18 6.02
CA ALA A 99 -9.69 -12.55 4.66
C ALA A 99 -10.40 -11.64 3.64
N GLY A 100 -11.71 -11.42 3.78
CA GLY A 100 -12.46 -10.56 2.88
C GLY A 100 -11.98 -9.11 2.88
N LEU A 101 -11.78 -8.51 4.07
CA LEU A 101 -11.29 -7.13 4.18
C LEU A 101 -9.86 -6.99 3.66
N ALA A 102 -8.99 -7.96 3.92
CA ALA A 102 -7.64 -7.99 3.41
C ALA A 102 -7.64 -8.06 1.87
N THR A 103 -8.40 -8.99 1.28
CA THR A 103 -8.48 -9.13 -0.18
C THR A 103 -8.97 -7.85 -0.85
N VAL A 104 -9.99 -7.19 -0.29
CA VAL A 104 -10.46 -5.89 -0.79
C VAL A 104 -9.35 -4.84 -0.69
N ASN A 105 -8.65 -4.75 0.44
CA ASN A 105 -7.58 -3.76 0.62
C ASN A 105 -6.42 -3.97 -0.36
N TYR A 106 -6.02 -5.23 -0.57
CA TYR A 106 -5.01 -5.61 -1.55
C TYR A 106 -5.45 -5.29 -2.97
N GLY A 107 -6.69 -5.58 -3.33
CA GLY A 107 -7.23 -5.27 -4.67
C GLY A 107 -7.18 -3.77 -4.97
N ILE A 108 -7.60 -2.93 -4.02
CA ILE A 108 -7.56 -1.47 -4.20
C ILE A 108 -6.11 -0.99 -4.24
N CYS A 109 -5.20 -1.52 -3.41
CA CYS A 109 -3.80 -1.08 -3.41
C CYS A 109 -3.08 -1.44 -4.71
N ILE A 110 -3.32 -2.63 -5.27
CA ILE A 110 -2.72 -3.06 -6.54
C ILE A 110 -3.24 -2.20 -7.68
N TYR A 111 -4.55 -1.93 -7.71
CA TYR A 111 -5.15 -1.04 -8.71
C TYR A 111 -4.58 0.38 -8.63
N ALA A 112 -4.46 0.93 -7.41
CA ALA A 112 -3.86 2.25 -7.19
C ALA A 112 -2.39 2.29 -7.60
N LEU A 113 -1.59 1.27 -7.26
CA LEU A 113 -0.19 1.20 -7.67
C LEU A 113 -0.06 1.12 -9.19
N LYS A 114 -0.86 0.30 -9.86
CA LYS A 114 -0.87 0.17 -11.33
C LYS A 114 -1.17 1.51 -12.00
N ASN A 115 -2.20 2.21 -11.54
CA ASN A 115 -2.55 3.53 -12.07
C ASN A 115 -1.45 4.57 -11.78
N ALA A 116 -0.81 4.52 -10.62
CA ALA A 116 0.27 5.44 -10.29
C ALA A 116 1.50 5.22 -11.18
N ILE A 117 1.83 3.97 -11.50
CA ILE A 117 2.93 3.63 -12.41
C ILE A 117 2.61 4.04 -13.85
N GLU A 118 1.38 3.83 -14.32
CA GLU A 118 0.97 4.24 -15.68
C GLU A 118 0.98 5.76 -15.87
N LEU A 119 0.92 6.52 -14.78
CA LEU A 119 0.90 7.98 -14.82
C LEU A 119 2.29 8.62 -14.82
N VAL A 120 3.28 7.93 -14.26
CA VAL A 120 4.70 8.37 -14.17
C VAL A 120 5.43 8.02 -15.46
#